data_AF-A0A674H368-F1
#
_entry.id   AF-A0A674H368-F1
#
_cell.length_a   1.000
_cell.length_b   1.000
_cell.length_c   1.000
_cell.angle_alpha   90.00
_cell.angle_beta   90.00
_cell.angle_gamma   90.00
#
_symmetry.space_group_name_H-M   'P 1'
#
loop_
_entity.id
_entity.type
_entity.pdbx_description
1 polymer ?
#
loop_
_entity_poly.entity_id
_entity_poly.type
_entity_poly.pdbx_seq_one_letter_code
_entity_poly.pdbx_strand_id
1 'polypeptide(L)'
;MTRRKASLQRSQKRKKQRYLREACKIPGIGKRMAEKILEILESGHLRKLDHISESVPVLELFSNIWGAGVKTAQMWYQQGFRTLDDIRTKATLTSQQAVGLKHYTDFLERMPREEAAEIEQTVRQAALALKPGLVCVACGSYRRGKATCGDVDVLVTHPDGQSHRGVFSKLLNSLRRSGFLTDDLVSQEDNGDQQKYLGVCRLPGPAQRHRRLDIIVVPYREFACALLYFTGSAHFNRSMRALARTKGMSLSEHALCSAVVRGPGGAKVASGHTLPTPTERDVFIQLGLPYREPSERDW
;
A
#
# COMPACT_ATOMS: atom_id res chain seq x y z
N MET A 1 31.42 -0.10 -52.62
CA MET A 1 31.15 -0.32 -51.16
C MET A 1 29.96 0.47 -50.59
N THR A 2 29.52 1.57 -51.23
CA THR A 2 28.53 2.52 -50.68
C THR A 2 27.07 2.01 -50.65
N ARG A 3 26.64 1.20 -51.63
CA ARG A 3 25.25 0.67 -51.71
C ARG A 3 24.92 -0.39 -50.65
N ARG A 4 25.87 -1.25 -50.26
CA ARG A 4 25.69 -2.28 -49.21
C ARG A 4 25.55 -1.68 -47.81
N LYS A 5 26.32 -0.63 -47.48
CA LYS A 5 26.16 0.08 -46.19
C LYS A 5 24.78 0.75 -46.07
N ALA A 6 24.29 1.36 -47.15
CA ALA A 6 22.97 1.98 -47.19
C ALA A 6 21.81 0.98 -47.06
N SER A 7 21.92 -0.23 -47.62
CA SER A 7 20.89 -1.27 -47.48
C SER A 7 20.81 -1.86 -46.07
N LEU A 8 21.96 -2.08 -45.42
CA LEU A 8 22.04 -2.51 -44.02
C LEU A 8 21.44 -1.48 -43.06
N GLN A 9 21.77 -0.20 -43.23
CA GLN A 9 21.18 0.88 -42.42
C GLN A 9 19.67 1.00 -42.60
N ARG A 10 19.16 0.85 -43.83
CA ARG A 10 17.70 0.84 -44.10
C ARG A 10 17.01 -0.36 -43.46
N SER A 11 17.64 -1.54 -43.48
CA SER A 11 17.11 -2.75 -42.84
C SER A 11 17.04 -2.61 -41.31
N GLN A 12 18.11 -2.10 -40.68
CA GLN A 12 18.13 -1.81 -39.25
C GLN A 12 17.08 -0.77 -38.85
N LYS A 13 16.93 0.32 -39.62
CA LYS A 13 15.91 1.35 -39.38
C LYS A 13 14.48 0.79 -39.45
N ARG A 14 14.22 -0.14 -40.38
CA ARG A 14 12.92 -0.82 -40.49
C ARG A 14 12.64 -1.73 -39.30
N LYS A 15 13.63 -2.51 -38.85
CA LYS A 15 13.52 -3.33 -37.62
C LYS A 15 13.22 -2.48 -36.40
N LYS A 16 13.96 -1.38 -36.20
CA LYS A 16 13.75 -0.40 -35.13
C LYS A 16 12.33 0.17 -35.11
N GLN A 17 11.83 0.59 -36.26
CA GLN A 17 10.45 1.11 -36.37
C GLN A 17 9.39 0.04 -36.08
N ARG A 18 9.62 -1.21 -36.50
CA ARG A 18 8.72 -2.32 -36.19
C ARG A 18 8.65 -2.57 -34.68
N TYR A 19 9.80 -2.65 -34.00
CA TYR A 19 9.86 -2.82 -32.55
C TYR A 19 9.17 -1.68 -31.79
N LEU A 20 9.39 -0.43 -32.18
CA LEU A 20 8.69 0.71 -31.56
C LEU A 20 7.17 0.61 -31.71
N ARG A 21 6.69 0.19 -32.90
CA ARG A 21 5.26 -0.01 -33.12
C ARG A 21 4.72 -1.17 -32.28
N GLU A 22 5.44 -2.27 -32.18
CA GLU A 22 5.05 -3.43 -31.39
C GLU A 22 5.02 -3.10 -29.89
N ALA A 23 6.05 -2.43 -29.37
CA ALA A 23 6.10 -1.99 -27.98
C ALA A 23 4.96 -1.02 -27.63
N CYS A 24 4.64 -0.07 -28.52
CA CYS A 24 3.53 0.86 -28.33
C CYS A 24 2.13 0.22 -28.37
N LYS A 25 2.00 -1.05 -28.80
CA LYS A 25 0.72 -1.78 -28.70
C LYS A 25 0.43 -2.27 -27.28
N ILE A 26 1.44 -2.32 -26.41
CA ILE A 26 1.28 -2.76 -25.02
C ILE A 26 0.64 -1.61 -24.22
N PRO A 27 -0.54 -1.80 -23.60
CA PRO A 27 -1.17 -0.77 -22.78
C PRO A 27 -0.22 -0.26 -21.70
N GLY A 28 -0.09 1.07 -21.59
CA GLY A 28 0.84 1.73 -20.66
C GLY A 28 2.24 2.03 -21.24
N ILE A 29 2.59 1.50 -22.42
CA ILE A 29 3.85 1.80 -23.10
C ILE A 29 3.61 2.83 -24.21
N GLY A 30 3.92 4.09 -23.91
CA GLY A 30 3.97 5.15 -24.92
C GLY A 30 5.32 5.20 -25.64
N LYS A 31 5.40 6.03 -26.70
CA LYS A 31 6.61 6.21 -27.53
C LYS A 31 7.89 6.42 -26.71
N ARG A 32 7.84 7.29 -25.69
CA ARG A 32 8.99 7.58 -24.81
C ARG A 32 9.49 6.37 -24.03
N MET A 33 8.59 5.45 -23.64
CA MET A 33 8.98 4.23 -22.95
C MET A 33 9.50 3.19 -23.94
N ALA A 34 8.85 3.05 -25.10
CA ALA A 34 9.29 2.18 -26.18
C ALA A 34 10.71 2.52 -26.66
N GLU A 35 11.04 3.82 -26.76
CA GLU A 35 12.39 4.28 -27.12
C GLU A 35 13.46 3.85 -26.10
N LYS A 36 13.14 3.89 -24.80
CA LYS A 36 14.05 3.41 -23.74
C LYS A 36 14.22 1.90 -23.74
N ILE A 37 13.13 1.15 -23.92
CA ILE A 37 13.19 -0.32 -24.05
C ILE A 37 14.11 -0.70 -25.20
N LEU A 38 13.95 -0.01 -26.34
CA LEU A 38 14.79 -0.25 -27.49
C LEU A 38 16.26 0.13 -27.24
N GLU A 39 16.53 1.23 -26.54
CA GLU A 39 17.90 1.60 -26.15
C GLU A 39 18.57 0.48 -25.36
N ILE A 40 17.87 -0.11 -24.39
CA ILE A 40 18.34 -1.25 -23.59
C ILE A 40 18.58 -2.48 -24.45
N LEU A 41 17.65 -2.81 -25.36
CA LEU A 41 17.81 -3.96 -26.26
C LEU A 41 18.96 -3.80 -27.26
N GLU A 42 19.23 -2.58 -27.73
CA GLU A 42 20.29 -2.29 -28.71
C GLU A 42 21.68 -2.18 -28.07
N SER A 43 21.76 -1.60 -26.87
CA SER A 43 23.03 -1.24 -26.23
C SER A 43 23.36 -2.05 -24.97
N GLY A 44 22.40 -2.82 -24.44
CA GLY A 44 22.52 -3.45 -23.12
C GLY A 44 22.43 -2.47 -21.94
N HIS A 45 22.20 -1.18 -22.20
CA HIS A 45 22.28 -0.12 -21.19
C HIS A 45 21.22 0.97 -21.40
N LEU A 46 20.99 1.80 -20.40
CA LEU A 46 20.15 3.00 -20.50
C LEU A 46 20.96 4.21 -20.05
N ARG A 47 21.34 5.10 -20.99
CA ARG A 47 22.20 6.26 -20.69
C ARG A 47 21.64 7.21 -19.64
N LYS A 48 20.31 7.22 -19.45
CA LYS A 48 19.69 8.01 -18.39
C LYS A 48 20.16 7.59 -16.99
N LEU A 49 20.58 6.34 -16.80
CA LEU A 49 21.11 5.84 -15.53
C LEU A 49 22.47 6.49 -15.18
N ASP A 50 23.28 6.83 -16.18
CA ASP A 50 24.59 7.47 -15.98
C ASP A 50 24.48 8.91 -15.46
N HIS A 51 23.29 9.49 -15.55
CA HIS A 51 22.99 10.85 -15.09
C HIS A 51 22.08 10.86 -13.86
N ILE A 52 21.98 9.73 -13.15
CA ILE A 52 21.32 9.70 -11.84
C ILE A 52 22.16 10.52 -10.87
N SER A 53 21.52 11.46 -10.17
CA SER A 53 22.20 12.29 -9.18
C SER A 53 22.74 11.42 -8.04
N GLU A 54 23.94 11.74 -7.57
CA GLU A 54 24.54 11.16 -6.35
C GLU A 54 23.66 11.33 -5.09
N SER A 55 22.66 12.22 -5.14
CA SER A 55 21.66 12.37 -4.08
C SER A 55 20.72 11.18 -3.95
N VAL A 56 20.48 10.41 -5.02
CA VAL A 56 19.42 9.37 -5.03
C VAL A 56 19.60 8.31 -3.94
N PRO A 57 20.78 7.71 -3.73
CA PRO A 57 20.99 6.74 -2.64
C PRO A 57 20.71 7.33 -1.25
N VAL A 58 21.07 8.59 -1.01
CA VAL A 58 20.84 9.27 0.27
C VAL A 58 19.36 9.61 0.45
N LEU A 59 18.70 10.06 -0.62
CA LEU A 59 17.27 10.33 -0.59
C LEU A 59 16.47 9.05 -0.34
N GLU A 60 16.86 7.93 -0.95
CA GLU A 60 16.28 6.61 -0.70
C GLU A 60 16.49 6.19 0.76
N LEU A 61 17.73 6.26 1.26
CA LEU A 61 18.10 5.97 2.66
C LEU A 61 17.18 6.71 3.64
N PHE A 62 16.97 8.01 3.43
CA PHE A 62 16.11 8.83 4.27
C PHE A 62 14.62 8.55 4.10
N SER A 63 14.16 8.29 2.87
CA SER A 63 12.75 8.01 2.59
C SER A 63 12.27 6.66 3.13
N ASN A 64 13.21 5.76 3.44
CA ASN A 64 12.94 4.50 4.10
C ASN A 64 12.69 4.64 5.61
N ILE A 65 12.95 5.82 6.20
CA ILE A 65 12.54 6.10 7.58
C ILE A 65 11.02 6.25 7.59
N TRP A 66 10.32 5.42 8.36
CA TRP A 66 8.85 5.52 8.45
C TRP A 66 8.43 6.92 8.91
N GLY A 67 7.48 7.53 8.19
CA GLY A 67 7.05 8.91 8.42
C GLY A 67 7.91 9.98 7.72
N ALA A 68 8.95 9.61 6.96
CA ALA A 68 9.73 10.51 6.13
C ALA A 68 9.46 10.28 4.64
N GLY A 69 8.70 11.19 4.01
CA GLY A 69 8.46 11.14 2.57
C GLY A 69 9.57 11.81 1.76
N VAL A 70 9.42 11.82 0.43
CA VAL A 70 10.37 12.45 -0.52
C VAL A 70 10.72 13.89 -0.14
N LYS A 71 9.73 14.68 0.32
CA LYS A 71 9.94 16.08 0.73
C LYS A 71 10.86 16.19 1.95
N THR A 72 10.65 15.34 2.96
CA THR A 72 11.46 15.31 4.18
C THR A 72 12.88 14.86 3.87
N ALA A 73 13.03 13.81 3.05
CA ALA A 73 14.34 13.34 2.59
C ALA A 73 15.11 14.43 1.83
N GLN A 74 14.44 15.16 0.93
CA GLN A 74 15.04 16.30 0.21
C GLN A 74 15.46 17.43 1.15
N MET A 75 14.62 17.77 2.12
CA MET A 75 14.94 18.79 3.13
C MET A 75 16.19 18.42 3.93
N TRP A 76 16.26 17.19 4.46
CA TRP A 76 17.45 16.71 5.18
C TRP A 76 18.70 16.68 4.29
N TYR A 77 18.55 16.28 3.04
CA TYR A 77 19.65 16.31 2.08
C TYR A 77 20.15 17.74 1.84
N GLN A 78 19.24 18.72 1.70
CA GLN A 78 19.58 20.14 1.54
C GLN A 78 20.26 20.72 2.78
N GLN A 79 19.95 20.21 3.97
CA GLN A 79 20.63 20.55 5.22
C GLN A 79 22.04 19.93 5.34
N GLY A 80 22.47 19.15 4.35
CA GLY A 80 23.79 18.53 4.32
C GLY A 80 23.87 17.15 4.95
N PHE A 81 22.76 16.58 5.42
CA PHE A 81 22.75 15.24 6.00
C PHE A 81 22.98 14.18 4.93
N ARG A 82 23.80 13.17 5.23
CA ARG A 82 24.14 12.09 4.30
C ARG A 82 23.95 10.70 4.89
N THR A 83 23.85 10.59 6.22
CA THR A 83 23.81 9.31 6.93
C THR A 83 22.64 9.24 7.92
N LEU A 84 22.24 8.04 8.33
CA LEU A 84 21.26 7.87 9.41
C LEU A 84 21.75 8.45 10.75
N ASP A 85 23.06 8.52 10.95
CA ASP A 85 23.64 9.12 12.16
C ASP A 85 23.49 10.65 12.17
N ASP A 86 23.63 11.31 11.01
CA ASP A 86 23.27 12.72 10.86
C ASP A 86 21.81 12.95 11.26
N ILE A 87 20.91 12.08 10.80
CA ILE A 87 19.49 12.18 11.16
C ILE A 87 19.28 11.98 12.66
N ARG A 88 19.94 10.98 13.27
CA ARG A 88 19.82 10.69 14.70
C ARG A 88 20.30 11.82 15.60
N THR A 89 21.34 12.53 15.19
CA THR A 89 22.05 13.51 16.04
C THR A 89 21.70 14.96 15.73
N LYS A 90 21.30 15.29 14.50
CA LYS A 90 21.14 16.67 14.03
C LYS A 90 19.74 17.01 13.52
N ALA A 91 18.94 16.03 13.10
CA ALA A 91 17.63 16.31 12.53
C ALA A 91 16.55 16.48 13.60
N THR A 92 15.63 17.41 13.38
CA THR A 92 14.38 17.47 14.14
C THR A 92 13.41 16.42 13.61
N LEU A 93 13.08 15.43 14.44
CA LEU A 93 12.20 14.32 14.09
C LEU A 93 10.81 14.49 14.68
N THR A 94 9.79 14.10 13.92
CA THR A 94 8.47 13.82 14.52
C THR A 94 8.54 12.56 15.39
N SER A 95 7.57 12.37 16.28
CA SER A 95 7.46 11.13 17.09
C SER A 95 7.47 9.88 16.20
N GLN A 96 6.73 9.92 15.10
CA GLN A 96 6.67 8.87 14.08
C GLN A 96 8.02 8.59 13.43
N GLN A 97 8.76 9.63 13.04
CA GLN A 97 10.08 9.48 12.43
C GLN A 97 11.11 8.95 13.43
N ALA A 98 11.02 9.32 14.70
CA ALA A 98 11.88 8.79 15.74
C ALA A 98 11.68 7.27 15.91
N VAL A 99 10.42 6.79 15.93
CA VAL A 99 10.12 5.35 15.94
C VAL A 99 10.57 4.68 14.64
N GLY A 100 10.34 5.32 13.48
CA GLY A 100 10.79 4.84 12.18
C GLY A 100 12.32 4.69 12.09
N LEU A 101 13.07 5.60 12.73
CA LEU A 101 14.53 5.53 12.80
C LEU A 101 15.02 4.48 13.81
N LYS A 102 14.31 4.32 14.93
CA LYS A 102 14.57 3.29 15.95
C LYS A 102 14.50 1.89 15.34
N HIS A 103 13.50 1.64 14.50
CA HIS A 103 13.21 0.32 13.91
C HIS A 103 13.56 0.23 12.41
N TYR A 104 14.48 1.07 11.94
CA TYR A 104 14.79 1.22 10.51
C TYR A 104 15.06 -0.10 9.79
N THR A 105 15.97 -0.91 10.34
CA THR A 105 16.34 -2.22 9.75
C THR A 105 15.16 -3.20 9.80
N ASP A 106 14.45 -3.24 10.93
CA ASP A 106 13.33 -4.16 11.14
C ASP A 106 12.17 -3.88 10.17
N PHE A 107 11.88 -2.61 9.86
CA PHE A 107 10.80 -2.21 8.93
C PHE A 107 11.14 -2.44 7.46
N LEU A 108 12.42 -2.54 7.10
CA LEU A 108 12.86 -2.86 5.75
C LEU A 108 12.78 -4.36 5.46
N GLU A 109 12.82 -5.19 6.50
CA GLU A 109 12.74 -6.63 6.37
C GLU A 109 11.31 -7.14 6.25
N ARG A 110 11.10 -8.08 5.34
CA ARG A 110 9.83 -8.80 5.22
C ARG A 110 9.81 -9.96 6.21
N MET A 111 8.65 -10.25 6.78
CA MET A 111 8.40 -11.41 7.63
C MET A 111 7.88 -12.61 6.82
N PRO A 112 8.14 -13.85 7.23
CA PRO A 112 7.44 -15.02 6.71
C PRO A 112 5.93 -14.93 6.96
N ARG A 113 5.15 -15.58 6.09
CA ARG A 113 3.69 -15.61 6.22
C ARG A 113 3.22 -16.20 7.54
N GLU A 114 3.95 -17.18 8.05
CA GLU A 114 3.67 -17.89 9.29
C GLU A 114 3.76 -16.94 10.48
N GLU A 115 4.78 -16.08 10.51
CA GLU A 115 4.93 -15.02 11.53
C GLU A 115 3.75 -14.03 11.48
N ALA A 116 3.29 -13.65 10.28
CA ALA A 116 2.12 -12.81 10.11
C ALA A 116 0.82 -13.48 10.62
N ALA A 117 0.70 -14.80 10.49
CA ALA A 117 -0.42 -15.57 11.02
C ALA A 117 -0.42 -15.59 12.56
N GLU A 118 0.75 -15.70 13.19
CA GLU A 118 0.90 -15.63 14.65
C GLU A 118 0.54 -14.24 15.21
N ILE A 119 0.91 -13.17 14.49
CA ILE A 119 0.54 -11.79 14.81
C ILE A 119 -0.99 -11.61 14.71
N GLU A 120 -1.61 -12.06 13.62
CA GLU A 120 -3.08 -12.02 13.47
C GLU A 120 -3.76 -12.80 14.60
N GLN A 121 -3.25 -13.99 14.91
CA GLN A 121 -3.80 -14.84 15.97
C GLN A 121 -3.75 -14.16 17.33
N THR A 122 -2.66 -13.46 17.63
CA THR A 122 -2.50 -12.70 18.88
C THR A 122 -3.55 -11.59 18.98
N VAL A 123 -3.75 -10.82 17.91
CA VAL A 123 -4.77 -9.77 17.85
C VAL A 123 -6.18 -10.36 17.96
N ARG A 124 -6.45 -11.47 17.25
CA ARG A 124 -7.73 -12.17 17.26
C ARG A 124 -8.08 -12.70 18.64
N GLN A 125 -7.15 -13.33 19.34
CA GLN A 125 -7.36 -13.84 20.70
C GLN A 125 -7.69 -12.70 21.67
N ALA A 126 -6.94 -11.60 21.61
CA ALA A 126 -7.21 -10.42 22.44
C ALA A 126 -8.58 -9.79 22.13
N ALA A 127 -8.96 -9.71 20.85
CA ALA A 127 -10.26 -9.20 20.43
C ALA A 127 -11.41 -10.10 20.94
N LEU A 128 -11.34 -11.41 20.71
CA LEU A 128 -12.37 -12.37 21.13
C LEU A 128 -12.53 -12.43 22.66
N ALA A 129 -11.44 -12.23 23.41
CA ALA A 129 -11.49 -12.14 24.87
C ALA A 129 -12.26 -10.89 25.36
N LEU A 130 -12.25 -9.79 24.60
CA LEU A 130 -13.03 -8.60 24.92
C LEU A 130 -14.51 -8.75 24.60
N LYS A 131 -14.80 -9.38 23.46
CA LYS A 131 -16.17 -9.57 22.98
C LYS A 131 -16.26 -10.81 22.09
N PRO A 132 -16.94 -11.87 22.54
CA PRO A 132 -17.26 -13.01 21.69
C PRO A 132 -18.06 -12.57 20.47
N GLY A 133 -17.77 -13.16 19.30
CA GLY A 133 -18.44 -12.83 18.03
C GLY A 133 -17.75 -11.75 17.21
N LEU A 134 -16.70 -11.11 17.72
CA LEU A 134 -15.83 -10.27 16.89
C LEU A 134 -15.20 -11.10 15.77
N VAL A 135 -15.14 -10.51 14.58
CA VAL A 135 -14.52 -11.08 13.40
C VAL A 135 -13.21 -10.33 13.17
N CYS A 136 -12.11 -11.08 13.14
CA CYS A 136 -10.77 -10.57 12.82
C CYS A 136 -10.26 -11.24 11.55
N VAL A 137 -9.72 -10.46 10.61
CA VAL A 137 -9.22 -10.97 9.33
C VAL A 137 -7.91 -10.27 8.99
N ALA A 138 -6.82 -11.03 8.87
CA ALA A 138 -5.60 -10.53 8.25
C ALA A 138 -5.85 -10.24 6.76
N CYS A 139 -5.46 -9.04 6.34
CA CYS A 139 -5.66 -8.46 5.02
C CYS A 139 -4.30 -8.34 4.30
N GLY A 140 -4.16 -7.32 3.45
CA GLY A 140 -2.89 -6.99 2.80
C GLY A 140 -2.27 -8.12 2.01
N SER A 141 -0.93 -8.14 2.01
CA SER A 141 -0.16 -9.18 1.32
C SER A 141 -0.41 -10.59 1.87
N TYR A 142 -0.77 -10.70 3.16
CA TYR A 142 -1.20 -11.96 3.75
C TYR A 142 -2.45 -12.49 3.06
N ARG A 143 -3.54 -11.71 2.98
CA ARG A 143 -4.77 -12.20 2.33
C ARG A 143 -4.61 -12.48 0.84
N ARG A 144 -3.68 -11.81 0.16
CA ARG A 144 -3.33 -12.09 -1.26
C ARG A 144 -2.44 -13.33 -1.46
N GLY A 145 -2.13 -14.08 -0.40
CA GLY A 145 -1.41 -15.35 -0.52
C GLY A 145 0.11 -15.22 -0.70
N LYS A 146 0.71 -14.07 -0.35
CA LYS A 146 2.17 -13.92 -0.43
C LYS A 146 2.88 -14.78 0.62
N ALA A 147 4.04 -15.31 0.24
CA ALA A 147 4.92 -16.10 1.12
C ALA A 147 5.62 -15.25 2.19
N THR A 148 5.81 -13.95 1.92
CA THR A 148 6.34 -12.99 2.89
C THR A 148 5.46 -11.74 2.93
N CYS A 149 5.40 -11.08 4.08
CA CYS A 149 4.60 -9.87 4.34
C CYS A 149 5.52 -8.72 4.78
N GLY A 150 5.18 -7.47 4.46
CA GLY A 150 5.94 -6.30 4.96
C GLY A 150 5.47 -5.87 6.35
N ASP A 151 4.15 -5.92 6.53
CA ASP A 151 3.39 -5.60 7.71
C ASP A 151 2.23 -6.60 7.86
N VAL A 152 1.51 -6.50 8.97
CA VAL A 152 0.27 -7.24 9.20
C VAL A 152 -0.89 -6.27 9.31
N ASP A 153 -1.86 -6.44 8.42
CA ASP A 153 -3.08 -5.64 8.33
C ASP A 153 -4.24 -6.44 8.97
N VAL A 154 -4.72 -6.08 10.15
CA VAL A 154 -5.84 -6.78 10.81
C VAL A 154 -7.11 -5.94 10.77
N LEU A 155 -8.10 -6.41 10.00
CA LEU A 155 -9.44 -5.83 9.98
C LEU A 155 -10.31 -6.49 11.04
N VAL A 156 -11.02 -5.67 11.81
CA VAL A 156 -11.89 -6.11 12.90
C VAL A 156 -13.30 -5.54 12.71
N THR A 157 -14.32 -6.38 12.88
CA THR A 157 -15.73 -5.97 12.86
C THR A 157 -16.58 -6.88 13.74
N HIS A 158 -17.89 -6.60 13.85
CA HIS A 158 -18.84 -7.48 14.51
C HIS A 158 -20.16 -7.59 13.71
N PRO A 159 -20.67 -8.80 13.40
CA PRO A 159 -21.84 -9.00 12.54
C PRO A 159 -23.13 -8.31 12.98
N ASP A 160 -23.31 -8.05 14.29
CA ASP A 160 -24.47 -7.31 14.81
C ASP A 160 -24.49 -5.82 14.45
N GLY A 161 -23.41 -5.29 13.85
CA GLY A 161 -23.29 -3.89 13.46
C GLY A 161 -23.13 -2.90 14.63
N GLN A 162 -23.03 -3.36 15.89
CA GLN A 162 -23.00 -2.53 17.09
C GLN A 162 -21.81 -2.84 18.01
N SER A 163 -21.48 -4.12 18.21
CA SER A 163 -20.48 -4.57 19.18
C SER A 163 -19.02 -4.26 18.80
N HIS A 164 -18.77 -3.68 17.63
CA HIS A 164 -17.46 -3.12 17.28
C HIS A 164 -17.16 -1.81 18.04
N ARG A 165 -18.20 -1.08 18.49
CA ARG A 165 -18.06 0.21 19.15
C ARG A 165 -17.32 0.08 20.48
N GLY A 166 -16.32 0.93 20.70
CA GLY A 166 -15.52 0.95 21.93
C GLY A 166 -14.56 -0.23 22.11
N VAL A 167 -14.44 -1.11 21.10
CA VAL A 167 -13.47 -2.23 21.11
C VAL A 167 -12.05 -1.72 20.91
N PHE A 168 -11.86 -0.73 20.04
CA PHE A 168 -10.54 -0.27 19.59
C PHE A 168 -9.60 0.07 20.76
N SER A 169 -9.99 1.00 21.63
CA SER A 169 -9.14 1.43 22.76
C SER A 169 -8.88 0.30 23.76
N LYS A 170 -9.88 -0.57 24.02
CA LYS A 170 -9.74 -1.72 24.91
C LYS A 170 -8.78 -2.76 24.34
N LEU A 171 -8.85 -3.01 23.03
CA LEU A 171 -7.96 -3.93 22.32
C LEU A 171 -6.51 -3.46 22.37
N LEU A 172 -6.25 -2.20 22.00
CA LEU A 172 -4.90 -1.64 22.07
C LEU A 172 -4.34 -1.67 23.50
N ASN A 173 -5.16 -1.34 24.50
CA ASN A 173 -4.74 -1.40 25.90
C ASN A 173 -4.42 -2.83 26.35
N SER A 174 -5.18 -3.83 25.90
CA SER A 174 -4.90 -5.24 26.18
C SER A 174 -3.56 -5.67 25.57
N LEU A 175 -3.32 -5.32 24.30
CA LEU A 175 -2.09 -5.69 23.58
C LEU A 175 -0.85 -4.93 24.09
N ARG A 176 -1.01 -3.69 24.59
CA ARG A 176 0.07 -2.97 25.29
C ARG A 176 0.42 -3.62 26.62
N ARG A 177 -0.58 -3.99 27.42
CA ARG A 177 -0.37 -4.63 28.73
C ARG A 177 0.31 -5.99 28.64
N SER A 178 0.08 -6.74 27.55
CA SER A 178 0.80 -7.99 27.31
C SER A 178 2.24 -7.79 26.83
N GLY A 179 2.68 -6.55 26.58
CA GLY A 179 3.98 -6.22 25.99
C GLY A 179 4.08 -6.53 24.50
N PHE A 180 2.96 -6.84 23.83
CA PHE A 180 2.94 -7.16 22.41
C PHE A 180 3.10 -5.92 21.54
N LEU A 181 2.40 -4.82 21.87
CA LEU A 181 2.63 -3.52 21.24
C LEU A 181 3.78 -2.80 21.95
N THR A 182 4.79 -2.37 21.18
CA THR A 182 6.03 -1.80 21.71
C THR A 182 6.16 -0.31 21.46
N ASP A 183 5.64 0.19 20.32
CA ASP A 183 5.67 1.59 19.93
C ASP A 183 4.45 1.94 19.09
N ASP A 184 4.01 3.20 19.16
CA ASP A 184 2.88 3.72 18.41
C ASP A 184 3.36 4.69 17.33
N LEU A 185 2.83 4.56 16.10
CA LEU A 185 3.06 5.51 15.01
C LEU A 185 1.85 6.43 14.86
N VAL A 186 0.66 5.84 14.79
CA VAL A 186 -0.63 6.52 14.81
C VAL A 186 -1.50 5.79 15.82
N SER A 187 -1.67 6.40 17.00
CA SER A 187 -2.36 5.76 18.13
C SER A 187 -3.88 5.78 17.99
N GLN A 188 -4.44 6.77 17.29
CA GLN A 188 -5.86 6.85 16.97
C GLN A 188 -6.10 7.87 15.85
N GLU A 189 -6.48 7.40 14.67
CA GLU A 189 -7.14 8.22 13.66
C GLU A 189 -8.61 7.80 13.58
N ASP A 190 -9.51 8.73 13.95
CA ASP A 190 -10.95 8.56 13.77
C ASP A 190 -11.33 9.13 12.39
N ASN A 191 -11.82 8.27 11.50
CA ASN A 191 -12.35 8.66 10.19
C ASN A 191 -13.79 8.17 10.06
N GLY A 192 -14.72 8.96 10.60
CA GLY A 192 -16.11 8.52 10.77
C GLY A 192 -16.21 7.44 11.85
N ASP A 193 -16.88 6.32 11.53
CA ASP A 193 -17.00 5.16 12.42
C ASP A 193 -15.79 4.21 12.35
N GLN A 194 -14.85 4.45 11.43
CA GLN A 194 -13.62 3.68 11.30
C GLN A 194 -12.56 4.22 12.25
N GLN A 195 -11.94 3.31 13.01
CA GLN A 195 -10.82 3.62 13.88
C GLN A 195 -9.58 2.87 13.40
N LYS A 196 -8.46 3.58 13.28
CA LYS A 196 -7.20 3.04 12.74
C LYS A 196 -6.06 3.21 13.72
N TYR A 197 -5.33 2.13 13.92
CA TYR A 197 -4.07 2.05 14.66
C TYR A 197 -2.95 1.69 13.69
N LEU A 198 -1.87 2.45 13.71
CA LEU A 198 -0.60 2.07 13.08
C LEU A 198 0.44 1.99 14.17
N GLY A 199 1.05 0.83 14.38
CA GLY A 199 2.09 0.69 15.38
C GLY A 199 3.10 -0.40 15.10
N VAL A 200 3.77 -0.78 16.18
CA VAL A 200 4.87 -1.73 16.19
C VAL A 200 4.55 -2.80 17.20
N CYS A 201 4.64 -4.04 16.77
CA CYS A 201 4.47 -5.20 17.64
C CYS A 201 5.71 -6.09 17.62
N ARG A 202 5.81 -6.97 18.60
CA ARG A 202 6.82 -8.01 18.62
C ARG A 202 6.26 -9.25 19.30
N LEU A 203 6.37 -10.40 18.63
CA LEU A 203 6.03 -11.68 19.25
C LEU A 203 6.98 -11.96 20.44
N PRO A 204 6.55 -12.74 21.44
CA PRO A 204 7.41 -13.09 22.56
C PRO A 204 8.59 -13.96 22.11
N GLY A 205 9.77 -13.74 22.71
CA GLY A 205 10.97 -14.53 22.47
C GLY A 205 12.18 -13.68 22.06
N PRO A 206 13.41 -14.13 22.37
CA PRO A 206 14.62 -13.33 22.21
C PRO A 206 15.04 -13.12 20.74
N ALA A 207 14.61 -13.99 19.83
CA ALA A 207 14.93 -13.93 18.41
C ALA A 207 13.90 -13.16 17.57
N GLN A 208 12.83 -12.64 18.19
CA GLN A 208 11.74 -11.97 17.49
C GLN A 208 12.10 -10.52 17.16
N ARG A 209 11.74 -10.09 15.95
CA ARG A 209 11.97 -8.73 15.46
C ARG A 209 10.72 -7.87 15.62
N HIS A 210 10.90 -6.57 15.62
CA HIS A 210 9.76 -5.66 15.64
C HIS A 210 9.10 -5.64 14.25
N ARG A 211 7.78 -5.80 14.23
CA ARG A 211 6.97 -5.82 13.01
C ARG A 211 5.94 -4.71 13.02
N ARG A 212 5.68 -4.17 11.84
CA ARG A 212 4.58 -3.23 11.63
C ARG A 212 3.24 -3.96 11.73
N LEU A 213 2.32 -3.38 12.48
CA LEU A 213 0.96 -3.87 12.68
C LEU A 213 -0.02 -2.72 12.52
N ASP A 214 -0.99 -2.93 11.63
CA ASP A 214 -2.07 -2.01 11.37
C ASP A 214 -3.39 -2.67 11.75
N ILE A 215 -4.14 -2.05 12.65
CA ILE A 215 -5.45 -2.55 13.10
C ILE A 215 -6.51 -1.54 12.69
N ILE A 216 -7.52 -2.02 11.99
CA ILE A 216 -8.67 -1.21 11.59
C ILE A 216 -9.94 -1.84 12.16
N VAL A 217 -10.73 -1.06 12.90
CA VAL A 217 -12.06 -1.47 13.37
C VAL A 217 -13.12 -0.74 12.54
N VAL A 218 -14.09 -1.48 11.98
CA VAL A 218 -15.16 -0.93 11.13
C VAL A 218 -16.54 -1.43 11.53
N PRO A 219 -17.60 -0.63 11.29
CA PRO A 219 -18.97 -1.14 11.36
C PRO A 219 -19.24 -2.19 10.28
N TYR A 220 -20.10 -3.17 10.57
CA TYR A 220 -20.34 -4.31 9.68
C TYR A 220 -20.84 -3.91 8.28
N ARG A 221 -21.59 -2.81 8.18
CA ARG A 221 -22.08 -2.25 6.91
C ARG A 221 -20.96 -1.81 5.95
N GLU A 222 -19.78 -1.50 6.48
CA GLU A 222 -18.60 -1.08 5.71
C GLU A 222 -17.63 -2.26 5.47
N PHE A 223 -17.88 -3.42 6.07
CA PHE A 223 -16.93 -4.53 6.13
C PHE A 223 -16.46 -4.98 4.75
N ALA A 224 -17.34 -5.10 3.77
CA ALA A 224 -16.96 -5.51 2.41
C ALA A 224 -16.03 -4.50 1.71
N CYS A 225 -16.33 -3.21 1.81
CA CYS A 225 -15.51 -2.15 1.21
C CYS A 225 -14.17 -2.02 1.92
N ALA A 226 -14.17 -2.14 3.26
CA ALA A 226 -12.97 -2.10 4.07
C ALA A 226 -12.08 -3.33 3.79
N LEU A 227 -12.67 -4.52 3.70
CA LEU A 227 -11.96 -5.76 3.36
C LEU A 227 -11.33 -5.67 1.97
N LEU A 228 -12.06 -5.18 0.97
CA LEU A 228 -11.54 -4.98 -0.38
C LEU A 228 -10.36 -3.99 -0.38
N TYR A 229 -10.54 -2.85 0.29
CA TYR A 229 -9.50 -1.83 0.43
C TYR A 229 -8.24 -2.37 1.11
N PHE A 230 -8.41 -3.02 2.27
CA PHE A 230 -7.28 -3.44 3.09
C PHE A 230 -6.60 -4.69 2.52
N THR A 231 -7.30 -5.50 1.71
CA THR A 231 -6.69 -6.59 0.93
C THR A 231 -5.76 -6.05 -0.16
N GLY A 232 -6.15 -4.98 -0.84
CA GLY A 232 -5.37 -4.38 -1.93
C GLY A 232 -5.25 -5.30 -3.17
N SER A 233 -4.21 -5.16 -4.00
CA SER A 233 -3.05 -4.26 -3.84
C SER A 233 -3.40 -2.75 -3.96
N ALA A 234 -2.45 -1.87 -3.63
CA ALA A 234 -2.63 -0.43 -3.81
C ALA A 234 -2.92 -0.06 -5.27
N HIS A 235 -2.28 -0.71 -6.25
CA HIS A 235 -2.59 -0.52 -7.67
C HIS A 235 -3.98 -1.04 -8.02
N PHE A 236 -4.34 -2.23 -7.56
CA PHE A 236 -5.68 -2.80 -7.76
C PHE A 236 -6.78 -1.85 -7.25
N ASN A 237 -6.63 -1.33 -6.02
CA ASN A 237 -7.55 -0.37 -5.44
C ASN A 237 -7.65 0.91 -6.27
N ARG A 238 -6.52 1.47 -6.73
CA ARG A 238 -6.52 2.67 -7.60
C ARG A 238 -7.26 2.42 -8.91
N SER A 239 -7.07 1.26 -9.53
CA SER A 239 -7.75 0.87 -10.77
C SER A 239 -9.26 0.68 -10.55
N MET A 240 -9.66 0.01 -9.47
CA MET A 240 -11.07 -0.16 -9.10
C MET A 240 -11.75 1.21 -8.86
N ARG A 241 -11.07 2.10 -8.12
CA ARG A 241 -11.56 3.47 -7.87
C ARG A 241 -11.64 4.28 -9.17
N ALA A 242 -10.68 4.14 -10.08
CA ALA A 242 -10.70 4.79 -11.39
C ALA A 242 -11.88 4.29 -12.25
N LEU A 243 -12.14 2.98 -12.27
CA LEU A 243 -13.29 2.41 -12.97
C LEU A 243 -14.63 2.88 -12.37
N ALA A 244 -14.75 2.90 -11.03
CA ALA A 244 -15.94 3.45 -10.37
C ALA A 244 -16.20 4.88 -10.84
N ARG A 245 -15.15 5.71 -10.94
CA ARG A 245 -15.27 7.09 -11.43
C ARG A 245 -15.79 7.20 -12.86
N THR A 246 -15.39 6.31 -13.78
CA THR A 246 -15.91 6.35 -15.16
C THR A 246 -17.39 5.97 -15.25
N LYS A 247 -17.92 5.30 -14.22
CA LYS A 247 -19.32 4.89 -14.09
C LYS A 247 -20.17 5.88 -13.27
N GLY A 248 -19.67 7.07 -12.97
CA GLY A 248 -20.38 8.03 -12.11
C GLY A 248 -20.52 7.55 -10.65
N MET A 249 -19.63 6.64 -10.22
CA MET A 249 -19.59 6.07 -8.89
C MET A 249 -18.34 6.56 -8.12
N SER A 250 -18.28 6.23 -6.83
CA SER A 250 -17.12 6.45 -5.98
C SER A 250 -16.97 5.27 -5.03
N LEU A 251 -15.82 4.60 -5.11
CA LEU A 251 -15.43 3.55 -4.17
C LEU A 251 -14.43 4.13 -3.16
N SER A 252 -14.71 3.93 -1.88
CA SER A 252 -13.75 4.15 -0.78
C SER A 252 -13.67 2.89 0.09
N GLU A 253 -12.84 2.93 1.11
CA GLU A 253 -12.79 1.95 2.21
C GLU A 253 -14.12 1.86 2.99
N HIS A 254 -14.90 2.94 3.03
CA HIS A 254 -16.17 2.98 3.75
C HIS A 254 -17.33 2.40 2.93
N ALA A 255 -17.43 2.79 1.65
CA ALA A 255 -18.60 2.45 0.85
C ALA A 255 -18.36 2.56 -0.66
N LEU A 256 -19.27 1.94 -1.42
CA LEU A 256 -19.50 2.24 -2.82
C LEU A 256 -20.72 3.15 -2.96
N CYS A 257 -20.55 4.32 -3.57
CA CYS A 257 -21.65 5.26 -3.85
C CYS A 257 -21.91 5.36 -5.36
N SER A 258 -23.18 5.47 -5.75
CA SER A 258 -23.65 5.79 -7.11
C SER A 258 -24.15 7.23 -7.21
N ALA A 259 -24.46 7.69 -8.43
CA ALA A 259 -24.95 9.05 -8.71
C ALA A 259 -24.03 10.15 -8.14
N VAL A 260 -22.72 9.92 -8.20
CA VAL A 260 -21.71 10.84 -7.69
C VAL A 260 -21.53 11.99 -8.69
N VAL A 261 -21.81 13.22 -8.25
CA VAL A 261 -21.60 14.41 -9.08
C VAL A 261 -20.18 14.90 -8.91
N ARG A 262 -19.51 15.21 -10.03
CA ARG A 262 -18.15 15.74 -10.06
C ARG A 262 -18.10 17.05 -10.84
N GLY A 263 -17.40 18.03 -10.28
CA GLY A 263 -17.17 19.33 -10.91
C GLY A 263 -15.96 19.30 -11.87
N PRO A 264 -15.59 20.48 -12.40
CA PRO A 264 -14.38 20.64 -13.21
C PRO A 264 -13.14 20.07 -12.50
N GLY A 265 -12.25 19.41 -13.25
CA GLY A 265 -11.08 18.73 -12.68
C GLY A 265 -11.39 17.40 -11.97
N GLY A 266 -12.66 16.95 -11.97
CA GLY A 266 -13.05 15.64 -11.44
C GLY A 266 -13.17 15.58 -9.91
N ALA A 267 -13.15 16.73 -9.23
CA ALA A 267 -13.41 16.83 -7.80
C ALA A 267 -14.86 16.43 -7.50
N LYS A 268 -15.05 15.66 -6.41
CA LYS A 268 -16.39 15.24 -5.97
C LYS A 268 -17.12 16.44 -5.38
N VAL A 269 -18.28 16.79 -5.93
CA VAL A 269 -19.13 17.90 -5.43
C VAL A 269 -20.37 17.38 -4.71
N ALA A 270 -20.85 16.17 -5.05
CA ALA A 270 -21.89 15.48 -4.30
C ALA A 270 -21.56 13.99 -4.16
N SER A 271 -21.80 13.42 -2.99
CA SER A 271 -21.46 12.02 -2.68
C SER A 271 -22.43 11.00 -3.27
N GLY A 272 -23.61 11.42 -3.72
CA GLY A 272 -24.63 10.54 -4.27
C GLY A 272 -25.23 9.61 -3.20
N HIS A 273 -25.60 8.39 -3.59
CA HIS A 273 -26.24 7.41 -2.71
C HIS A 273 -25.33 6.21 -2.44
N THR A 274 -25.24 5.79 -1.17
CA THR A 274 -24.52 4.57 -0.81
C THR A 274 -25.27 3.34 -1.30
N LEU A 275 -24.57 2.44 -1.98
CA LEU A 275 -25.09 1.16 -2.45
C LEU A 275 -24.91 0.08 -1.37
N PRO A 276 -25.86 -0.86 -1.22
CA PRO A 276 -25.70 -2.00 -0.34
C PRO A 276 -24.63 -2.96 -0.89
N THR A 277 -23.59 -3.22 -0.08
CA THR A 277 -22.49 -4.12 -0.42
C THR A 277 -22.19 -5.04 0.78
N PRO A 278 -23.03 -6.06 1.05
CA PRO A 278 -22.83 -6.94 2.20
C PRO A 278 -21.60 -7.85 2.05
N THR A 279 -21.19 -8.16 0.81
CA THR A 279 -19.99 -8.96 0.52
C THR A 279 -19.05 -8.25 -0.47
N GLU A 280 -17.79 -8.67 -0.53
CA GLU A 280 -16.87 -8.18 -1.56
C GLU A 280 -17.41 -8.43 -2.97
N ARG A 281 -18.09 -9.57 -3.21
CA ARG A 281 -18.67 -9.91 -4.53
C ARG A 281 -19.68 -8.87 -4.99
N ASP A 282 -20.48 -8.33 -4.09
CA ASP A 282 -21.45 -7.28 -4.41
C ASP A 282 -20.77 -6.02 -4.96
N VAL A 283 -19.59 -5.66 -4.43
CA VAL A 283 -18.82 -4.52 -4.94
C VAL A 283 -18.43 -4.74 -6.42
N PHE A 284 -18.00 -5.96 -6.78
CA PHE A 284 -17.66 -6.29 -8.16
C PHE A 284 -18.89 -6.29 -9.08
N ILE A 285 -20.01 -6.85 -8.60
CA ILE A 285 -21.30 -6.87 -9.34
C ILE A 285 -21.75 -5.45 -9.64
N GLN A 286 -21.76 -4.56 -8.64
CA GLN A 286 -22.17 -3.16 -8.80
C GLN A 286 -21.25 -2.39 -9.78
N LEU A 287 -19.97 -2.76 -9.85
CA LEU A 287 -19.03 -2.20 -10.82
C LEU A 287 -19.11 -2.86 -12.21
N GLY A 288 -19.89 -3.94 -12.38
CA GLY A 288 -19.98 -4.71 -13.61
C GLY A 288 -18.67 -5.43 -13.94
N LEU A 289 -18.00 -6.00 -12.93
CA LEU A 289 -16.78 -6.76 -13.06
C LEU A 289 -16.98 -8.23 -12.65
N PRO A 290 -16.28 -9.17 -13.29
CA PRO A 290 -16.15 -10.52 -12.73
C PRO A 290 -15.40 -10.45 -11.40
N TYR A 291 -15.84 -11.23 -10.42
CA TYR A 291 -15.16 -11.32 -9.13
C TYR A 291 -13.75 -11.89 -9.31
N ARG A 292 -12.81 -11.35 -8.54
CA ARG A 292 -11.42 -11.81 -8.49
C ARG A 292 -11.06 -12.20 -7.07
N GLU A 293 -10.50 -13.38 -6.89
CA GLU A 293 -10.00 -13.83 -5.61
C GLU A 293 -8.83 -12.96 -5.14
N PRO A 294 -8.57 -12.83 -3.83
CA PRO A 294 -7.48 -12.01 -3.31
C PRO A 294 -6.11 -12.24 -3.96
N SER A 295 -5.77 -13.49 -4.29
CA SER A 295 -4.51 -13.87 -4.96
C SER A 295 -4.37 -13.29 -6.37
N GLU A 296 -5.49 -12.95 -7.03
CA GLU A 296 -5.52 -12.36 -8.36
C GLU A 296 -5.45 -10.82 -8.34
N ARG A 297 -5.45 -10.22 -7.16
CA ARG A 297 -5.45 -8.75 -6.96
C ARG A 297 -4.05 -8.17 -6.76
N ASP A 298 -3.02 -8.95 -7.05
CA ASP A 298 -1.63 -8.51 -6.93
C ASP A 298 -1.15 -7.86 -8.24
N TRP A 299 -1.31 -6.54 -8.30
CA TRP A 299 -0.93 -5.66 -9.40
C TRP A 299 -0.03 -4.54 -8.92
#